data_AF-A0A934DV88-F1
#
_entry.id   AF-A0A934DV88-F1
#
_cell.length_a   1.000
_cell.length_b   1.000
_cell.length_c   1.000
_cell.angle_alpha   90.00
_cell.angle_beta   90.00
_cell.angle_gamma   90.00
#
_symmetry.space_group_name_H-M   'P 1'
#
loop_
_entity.id
_entity.type
_entity.pdbx_description
1 polymer ?
#
loop_
_entity_poly.entity_id
_entity_poly.type
_entity_poly.pdbx_seq_one_letter_code
_entity_poly.pdbx_strand_id
1 'polypeptide(L)'
;MMTSTLILAVAVMGFASLLLAAIRRFELFGLFRPPSASEPDYLNLLLEYEQKKRWMEAMVIAKAGIRAFPPGIGFRLGLARIRVAQGDRRQAVAELQVLLRLAPGHIDAKHMLAELNDSVRPT
;
A
#
# COMPACT_ATOMS: atom_id res chain seq x y z
N MET A 1 -15.46 -4.92 -47.08
CA MET A 1 -15.78 -5.12 -45.65
C MET A 1 -14.50 -5.36 -44.81
N MET A 2 -13.44 -4.54 -44.99
CA MET A 2 -12.12 -4.76 -44.33
C MET A 2 -11.61 -3.56 -43.52
N THR A 3 -12.31 -2.43 -43.55
CA THR A 3 -11.87 -1.19 -42.89
C THR A 3 -12.41 -1.06 -41.46
N SER A 4 -13.58 -1.63 -41.15
CA SER A 4 -14.21 -1.48 -39.83
C SER A 4 -13.50 -2.26 -38.70
N THR A 5 -12.84 -3.37 -39.00
CA THR A 5 -12.09 -4.17 -38.00
C THR A 5 -10.73 -3.54 -37.66
N LEU A 6 -10.09 -2.87 -38.62
CA LEU A 6 -8.78 -2.25 -38.43
C LEU A 6 -8.84 -1.02 -37.52
N ILE A 7 -9.92 -0.24 -37.61
CA ILE A 7 -10.13 0.97 -36.77
C ILE A 7 -10.36 0.58 -35.31
N LEU A 8 -11.10 -0.51 -35.05
CA LEU A 8 -11.34 -1.01 -33.70
C LEU A 8 -10.06 -1.53 -33.04
N ALA A 9 -9.20 -2.22 -33.79
CA ALA A 9 -7.93 -2.75 -33.28
C ALA A 9 -6.93 -1.62 -32.90
N VAL A 10 -6.84 -0.56 -33.71
CA VAL A 10 -5.99 0.61 -33.41
C VAL A 10 -6.52 1.39 -32.20
N ALA A 11 -7.84 1.51 -32.05
CA ALA A 11 -8.45 2.17 -30.90
C ALA A 11 -8.20 1.39 -29.59
N VAL A 12 -8.28 0.05 -29.61
CA VAL A 12 -8.03 -0.79 -28.43
C VAL A 12 -6.55 -0.78 -28.03
N MET A 13 -5.62 -0.79 -28.98
CA MET A 13 -4.17 -0.68 -28.70
C MET A 13 -3.78 0.70 -28.16
N GLY A 14 -4.40 1.78 -28.67
CA GLY A 14 -4.19 3.14 -28.17
C GLY A 14 -4.68 3.30 -26.72
N PHE A 15 -5.84 2.72 -26.39
CA PHE A 15 -6.39 2.74 -25.04
C PHE A 15 -5.56 1.91 -24.04
N ALA A 16 -5.06 0.73 -24.44
CA ALA A 16 -4.16 -0.08 -23.61
C ALA A 16 -2.82 0.64 -23.33
N SER A 17 -2.30 1.37 -24.32
CA SER A 17 -1.07 2.18 -24.17
C SER A 17 -1.30 3.40 -23.28
N LEU A 18 -2.46 4.05 -23.38
CA LEU A 18 -2.88 5.13 -22.49
C LEU A 18 -3.11 4.65 -21.06
N LEU A 19 -3.71 3.47 -20.87
CA LEU A 19 -3.85 2.83 -19.57
C LEU A 19 -2.49 2.45 -18.97
N LEU A 20 -1.59 1.88 -19.76
CA LEU A 20 -0.24 1.55 -19.31
C LEU A 20 0.56 2.80 -18.98
N ALA A 21 0.39 3.89 -19.74
CA ALA A 21 0.98 5.19 -19.45
C ALA A 21 0.34 5.83 -18.21
N ALA A 22 -0.97 5.68 -17.98
CA ALA A 22 -1.64 6.17 -16.78
C ALA A 22 -1.22 5.37 -15.53
N ILE A 23 -1.06 4.06 -15.64
CA ILE A 23 -0.53 3.19 -14.59
C ILE A 23 0.95 3.51 -14.33
N ARG A 24 1.77 3.67 -15.36
CA ARG A 24 3.17 4.13 -15.21
C ARG A 24 3.25 5.53 -14.64
N ARG A 25 2.34 6.44 -15.00
CA ARG A 25 2.25 7.79 -14.44
C ARG A 25 1.78 7.75 -13.00
N PHE A 26 0.92 6.80 -12.62
CA PHE A 26 0.55 6.50 -11.24
C PHE A 26 1.76 5.97 -10.44
N GLU A 27 2.62 5.15 -11.04
CA GLU A 27 3.89 4.76 -10.43
C GLU A 27 4.93 5.90 -10.38
N LEU A 28 4.95 6.78 -11.40
CA LEU A 28 5.74 8.01 -11.42
C LEU A 28 5.22 9.08 -10.43
N PHE A 29 3.94 9.00 -10.06
CA PHE A 29 3.29 9.77 -8.99
C PHE A 29 3.66 9.23 -7.58
N GLY A 30 4.80 8.54 -7.45
CA GLY A 30 5.64 8.64 -6.24
C GLY A 30 6.14 10.06 -5.92
N LEU A 31 5.62 11.07 -6.62
CA LEU A 31 5.85 12.52 -6.48
C LEU A 31 4.68 13.27 -5.81
N PHE A 32 3.72 12.59 -5.16
CA PHE A 32 3.01 13.24 -4.05
C PHE A 32 3.93 13.29 -2.83
N ARG A 33 5.07 13.96 -3.00
CA ARG A 33 5.88 14.47 -1.92
C ARG A 33 5.31 15.85 -1.67
N PRO A 34 4.49 16.08 -0.63
CA PRO A 34 4.31 17.45 -0.19
C PRO A 34 5.74 17.95 0.08
N PRO A 35 6.22 18.99 -0.61
CA PRO A 35 7.63 19.38 -0.59
C PRO A 35 8.16 19.73 0.81
N SER A 36 7.28 19.78 1.81
CA SER A 36 7.54 20.09 3.21
C SER A 36 6.99 19.07 4.24
N ALA A 37 6.43 17.91 3.86
CA ALA A 37 5.82 17.01 4.84
C ALA A 37 6.87 16.18 5.60
N SER A 38 6.89 16.35 6.93
CA SER A 38 7.73 15.62 7.88
C SER A 38 7.20 14.19 8.13
N GLU A 39 8.01 13.32 8.73
CA GLU A 39 7.56 11.96 9.09
C GLU A 39 6.24 11.95 9.92
N PRO A 40 6.08 12.82 10.94
CA PRO A 40 4.80 12.97 11.65
C PRO A 40 3.62 13.33 10.74
N ASP A 41 3.81 14.18 9.72
CA ASP A 41 2.73 14.57 8.81
C ASP A 41 2.24 13.37 7.98
N TYR A 42 3.15 12.53 7.52
CA TYR A 42 2.79 11.30 6.82
C TYR A 42 2.08 10.30 7.74
N LEU A 43 2.52 10.17 9.00
CA LEU A 43 1.87 9.29 9.96
C LEU A 43 0.46 9.78 10.31
N ASN A 44 0.29 11.08 10.52
CA ASN A 44 -1.02 11.68 10.78
C ASN A 44 -1.97 11.47 9.59
N LEU A 45 -1.50 11.68 8.36
CA LEU A 45 -2.29 11.47 7.16
C LEU A 45 -2.65 9.99 6.95
N LEU A 46 -1.71 9.09 7.22
CA LEU A 46 -1.95 7.64 7.21
C LEU A 46 -3.06 7.28 8.19
N LEU A 47 -2.96 7.73 9.45
CA LEU A 47 -3.96 7.50 10.48
C LEU A 47 -5.33 8.08 10.10
N GLU A 48 -5.36 9.28 9.51
CA GLU A 48 -6.59 9.90 9.04
C GLU A 48 -7.28 9.04 7.95
N TYR A 49 -6.52 8.56 6.96
CA TYR A 49 -7.07 7.70 5.92
C TYR A 49 -7.49 6.33 6.46
N GLU A 50 -6.76 5.76 7.42
CA GLU A 50 -7.17 4.53 8.10
C GLU A 50 -8.49 4.72 8.86
N GLN A 51 -8.65 5.81 9.61
CA GLN A 51 -9.88 6.11 10.34
C GLN A 51 -11.08 6.29 9.39
N LYS A 52 -10.85 6.94 8.24
CA LYS A 52 -11.86 7.10 7.19
C LYS A 52 -12.10 5.84 6.36
N LYS A 53 -11.40 4.74 6.64
CA LYS A 53 -11.44 3.48 5.88
C LYS A 53 -11.09 3.66 4.39
N ARG A 54 -10.32 4.70 4.09
CA ARG A 54 -9.80 5.02 2.74
C ARG A 54 -8.55 4.19 2.48
N TRP A 55 -8.75 2.87 2.38
CA TRP A 55 -7.66 1.88 2.40
C TRP A 55 -6.65 2.05 1.28
N MET A 56 -7.08 2.52 0.11
CA MET A 56 -6.19 2.69 -1.03
C MET A 56 -5.26 3.87 -0.84
N GLU A 57 -5.81 5.00 -0.39
CA GLU A 57 -5.05 6.19 -0.05
C GLU A 57 -4.12 5.93 1.14
N ALA A 58 -4.62 5.28 2.18
CA ALA A 58 -3.81 4.86 3.33
C ALA A 58 -2.63 3.98 2.88
N MET A 59 -2.85 3.03 1.96
CA MET A 59 -1.78 2.17 1.45
C MET A 59 -0.74 2.95 0.65
N VAL A 60 -1.18 3.93 -0.15
CA VAL A 60 -0.27 4.82 -0.89
C VAL A 60 0.60 5.62 0.09
N ILE A 61 0.01 6.22 1.13
CA ILE A 61 0.74 7.00 2.14
C ILE A 61 1.71 6.11 2.93
N ALA A 62 1.28 4.91 3.35
CA ALA A 62 2.16 3.98 4.06
C ALA A 62 3.38 3.59 3.21
N LYS A 63 3.17 3.21 1.94
CA LYS A 63 4.28 2.87 1.03
C LYS A 63 5.19 4.06 0.73
N ALA A 64 4.62 5.26 0.59
CA ALA A 64 5.39 6.48 0.41
C ALA A 64 6.24 6.79 1.66
N GLY A 65 5.66 6.66 2.86
CA GLY A 65 6.35 6.84 4.14
C GLY A 65 7.50 5.86 4.34
N ILE A 66 7.34 4.58 3.98
CA ILE A 66 8.43 3.58 4.02
C ILE A 66 9.60 3.99 3.11
N ARG A 67 9.32 4.56 1.94
CA ARG A 67 10.35 5.01 0.98
C ARG A 67 11.02 6.31 1.42
N ALA A 68 10.24 7.25 1.96
CA ALA A 68 10.71 8.57 2.34
C ALA A 68 11.46 8.57 3.68
N PHE A 69 11.07 7.70 4.61
CA PHE A 69 11.61 7.66 5.98
C PHE A 69 11.99 6.22 6.40
N PRO A 70 13.09 5.66 5.88
CA PRO A 70 13.63 4.40 6.40
C PRO A 70 14.08 4.58 7.87
N PRO A 71 13.76 3.66 8.81
CA PRO A 71 13.29 2.27 8.62
C PRO A 71 11.76 2.11 8.44
N GLY A 72 11.00 3.17 8.67
CA GLY A 72 9.56 3.24 8.41
C GLY A 72 8.69 2.38 9.33
N ILE A 73 9.07 2.22 10.60
CA ILE A 73 8.39 1.33 11.56
C ILE A 73 6.89 1.63 11.65
N GLY A 74 6.51 2.89 11.87
CA GLY A 74 5.09 3.28 11.97
C GLY A 74 4.31 3.05 10.67
N PHE A 75 4.95 3.29 9.52
CA PHE A 75 4.33 3.06 8.21
C PHE A 75 4.15 1.57 7.89
N ARG A 76 5.08 0.71 8.32
CA ARG A 76 4.95 -0.74 8.20
C ARG A 76 3.81 -1.28 9.05
N LEU A 77 3.65 -0.75 10.27
CA LEU A 77 2.53 -1.13 11.13
C LEU A 77 1.19 -0.74 10.48
N GLY A 78 1.09 0.48 9.94
CA GLY A 78 -0.11 0.91 9.23
C GLY A 78 -0.38 0.09 7.96
N LEU A 79 0.66 -0.22 7.18
CA LEU A 79 0.53 -1.10 6.02
C LEU A 79 0.00 -2.48 6.43
N ALA A 80 0.49 -3.05 7.54
CA ALA A 80 -0.06 -4.29 8.08
C ALA A 80 -1.54 -4.16 8.44
N ARG A 81 -1.95 -3.11 9.17
CA ARG A 81 -3.38 -2.85 9.50
C ARG A 81 -4.26 -2.78 8.27
N ILE A 82 -3.83 -2.05 7.25
CA ILE A 82 -4.56 -1.90 5.99
C ILE A 82 -4.70 -3.26 5.30
N ARG A 83 -3.64 -4.06 5.27
CA ARG A 83 -3.68 -5.41 4.69
C ARG A 83 -4.62 -6.34 5.43
N VAL A 84 -4.67 -6.28 6.77
CA VAL A 84 -5.67 -7.02 7.56
C VAL A 84 -7.08 -6.58 7.20
N ALA A 85 -7.34 -5.28 7.13
CA ALA A 85 -8.66 -4.74 6.78
C ALA A 85 -9.12 -5.16 5.37
N GLN A 86 -8.18 -5.40 4.45
CA GLN A 86 -8.44 -5.89 3.09
C GLN A 86 -8.51 -7.43 2.99
N GLY A 87 -8.34 -8.16 4.10
CA GLY A 87 -8.30 -9.62 4.12
C GLY A 87 -6.98 -10.23 3.62
N ASP A 88 -5.98 -9.40 3.30
CA ASP A 88 -4.67 -9.83 2.79
C ASP A 88 -3.72 -10.17 3.95
N ARG A 89 -4.11 -11.19 4.72
CA ARG A 89 -3.43 -11.59 5.94
C ARG A 89 -1.98 -12.01 5.73
N ARG A 90 -1.69 -12.69 4.61
CA ARG A 90 -0.34 -13.14 4.28
C ARG A 90 0.62 -11.95 4.15
N GLN A 91 0.20 -10.89 3.46
CA GLN A 91 1.03 -9.70 3.33
C GLN A 91 1.10 -8.88 4.62
N ALA A 92 0.03 -8.85 5.42
CA ALA A 92 0.08 -8.26 6.75
C ALA A 92 1.14 -8.93 7.65
N VAL A 93 1.17 -10.26 7.67
CA VAL A 93 2.18 -11.04 8.40
C VAL A 93 3.60 -10.71 7.91
N ALA A 94 3.80 -10.62 6.60
CA ALA A 94 5.11 -10.26 6.04
C ALA A 94 5.60 -8.88 6.51
N GLU A 95 4.74 -7.86 6.51
CA GLU A 95 5.10 -6.52 7.00
C GLU A 95 5.40 -6.51 8.50
N LEU A 96 4.62 -7.23 9.31
CA LEU A 96 4.84 -7.35 10.75
C LEU A 96 6.16 -8.07 11.06
N GLN A 97 6.52 -9.10 10.30
CA GLN A 97 7.80 -9.78 10.47
C GLN A 97 8.99 -8.86 10.12
N VAL A 98 8.87 -8.05 9.07
CA VAL A 98 9.89 -7.03 8.77
C VAL A 98 9.98 -6.02 9.90
N LEU A 99 8.85 -5.50 10.36
CA LEU A 99 8.78 -4.55 11.47
C LEU A 99 9.45 -5.12 12.72
N LEU A 100 9.14 -6.36 13.11
CA LEU A 100 9.71 -6.99 14.30
C LEU A 100 11.20 -7.33 14.18
N ARG A 101 11.74 -7.49 12.97
CA ARG A 101 13.20 -7.54 12.78
C ARG A 101 13.87 -6.20 13.05
N LEU A 102 13.20 -5.10 12.70
CA LEU A 102 13.69 -3.73 12.90
C LEU A 102 13.48 -3.24 14.33
N ALA A 103 12.36 -3.61 14.94
CA ALA A 103 11.97 -3.25 16.30
C ALA A 103 11.43 -4.48 17.06
N PRO A 104 12.33 -5.35 17.57
CA PRO A 104 11.94 -6.59 18.25
C PRO A 104 11.09 -6.38 19.52
N GLY A 105 11.10 -5.18 20.09
CA GLY A 105 10.29 -4.80 21.26
C GLY A 105 8.89 -4.27 20.94
N HIS A 106 8.50 -4.15 19.66
CA HIS A 106 7.26 -3.47 19.29
C HIS A 106 6.02 -4.29 19.69
N ILE A 107 5.34 -3.84 20.75
CA ILE A 107 4.24 -4.58 21.39
C ILE A 107 3.07 -4.78 20.43
N ASP A 108 2.59 -3.72 19.76
CA ASP A 108 1.43 -3.82 18.85
C ASP A 108 1.68 -4.80 17.70
N ALA A 109 2.89 -4.80 17.14
CA ALA A 109 3.24 -5.70 16.06
C ALA A 109 3.29 -7.16 16.51
N LYS A 110 3.76 -7.44 17.73
CA LYS A 110 3.71 -8.79 18.32
C LYS A 110 2.28 -9.25 18.52
N HIS A 111 1.44 -8.38 19.10
CA HIS A 111 0.04 -8.69 19.37
C HIS A 111 -0.71 -9.02 18.08
N MET A 112 -0.59 -8.15 17.08
CA MET A 112 -1.21 -8.35 15.78
C MET A 112 -0.68 -9.60 15.09
N LEU A 113 0.62 -9.88 15.13
CA LEU A 113 1.17 -11.08 14.52
C LEU A 113 0.65 -12.36 15.20
N ALA A 114 0.47 -12.36 16.52
CA ALA A 114 -0.12 -13.47 17.26
C ALA A 114 -1.57 -13.71 16.84
N GLU A 115 -2.41 -12.67 16.86
CA GLU A 115 -3.80 -12.74 16.35
C GLU A 115 -3.85 -13.25 14.91
N LEU A 116 -2.94 -12.76 14.06
CA LEU A 116 -2.84 -13.16 12.66
C LEU A 116 -2.28 -14.57 12.45
N ASN A 117 -1.70 -15.23 13.44
CA ASN A 117 -1.31 -16.63 13.33
C ASN A 117 -2.38 -17.56 13.90
N ASP A 118 -3.05 -17.15 14.98
CA ASP A 118 -4.02 -17.98 15.68
C ASP A 118 -5.25 -18.31 14.83
N SER A 119 -5.83 -17.32 14.14
CA SER A 119 -6.95 -17.63 13.24
C SER A 119 -6.56 -18.16 11.85
N VAL A 120 -5.28 -18.53 11.63
CA VAL A 120 -4.86 -19.35 10.47
C VAL A 120 -4.86 -20.83 10.83
N ARG A 121 -4.85 -21.22 12.12
CA ARG A 121 -4.97 -22.63 12.52
C ARG A 121 -6.34 -23.15 12.10
N PRO A 122 -6.43 -24.11 11.16
CA PRO A 122 -7.66 -24.87 10.99
C PRO A 122 -7.80 -25.75 12.24
N THR A 123 -8.94 -25.63 12.93
CA THR A 123 -9.40 -26.63 13.91
C THR A 123 -9.64 -27.97 13.23
#